data_AF-A0AAJ1HVN3-F1
#
_entry.id   AF-A0AAJ1HVN3-F1
#
_cell.length_a   1.000
_cell.length_b   1.000
_cell.length_c   1.000
_cell.angle_alpha   90.00
_cell.angle_beta   90.00
_cell.angle_gamma   90.00
#
_symmetry.space_group_name_H-M   'P 1'
#
loop_
_entity.id
_entity.type
_entity.pdbx_description
1 polymer ?
#
loop_
_entity_poly.entity_id
_entity_poly.type
_entity_poly.pdbx_seq_one_letter_code
_entity_poly.pdbx_strand_id
1 'polypeptide(L)' 'MESKEVERAFRNSRAVTLGDSKLYLIIEANHINETVMLDEVYQDGQSYVSKKLPRIGARFDMLRKPTLYR' A
#
# COMPACT_ATOMS: atom_id res chain seq x y z
N MET A 1 1.31 -10.44 -0.49
CA MET A 1 1.35 -10.31 -1.96
C MET A 1 2.69 -10.79 -2.48
N GLU A 2 2.78 -11.27 -3.72
CA GLU A 2 4.08 -11.62 -4.32
C GLU A 2 4.88 -10.36 -4.70
N SER A 3 6.22 -10.48 -4.74
CA SER A 3 7.14 -9.37 -5.07
C SER A 3 6.76 -8.62 -6.37
N LYS A 4 6.37 -9.35 -7.42
CA LYS A 4 5.90 -8.74 -8.69
C LYS A 4 4.62 -7.93 -8.54
N GLU A 5 3.71 -8.36 -7.66
CA GLU A 5 2.48 -7.61 -7.40
C GLU A 5 2.74 -6.36 -6.57
N VAL A 6 3.66 -6.42 -5.61
CA VAL A 6 4.11 -5.27 -4.82
C VAL A 6 4.74 -4.21 -5.72
N GLU A 7 5.64 -4.61 -6.62
CA GLU A 7 6.26 -3.69 -7.57
C GLU A 7 5.23 -3.04 -8.50
N ARG A 8 4.24 -3.80 -8.96
CA ARG A 8 3.14 -3.26 -9.75
C ARG A 8 2.28 -2.28 -8.94
N ALA A 9 2.04 -2.55 -7.66
CA ALA A 9 1.27 -1.64 -6.82
C ALA A 9 2.04 -0.33 -6.59
N PHE A 10 3.35 -0.42 -6.33
CA PHE A 10 4.24 0.72 -6.16
C PHE A 10 4.31 1.59 -7.42
N ARG A 11 4.67 1.03 -8.58
CA ARG A 11 4.84 1.79 -9.83
C ARG A 11 3.56 2.46 -10.33
N ASN A 12 2.41 1.84 -10.06
CA ASN A 12 1.12 2.34 -10.54
C ASN A 12 0.35 3.12 -9.47
N SER A 13 0.97 3.43 -8.33
CA SER A 13 0.31 4.10 -7.19
C SER A 13 -1.03 3.46 -6.83
N ARG A 14 -1.09 2.12 -6.83
CA ARG A 14 -2.32 1.39 -6.48
C ARG A 14 -2.36 1.21 -4.97
N ALA A 15 -3.50 1.53 -4.37
CA ALA A 15 -3.69 1.33 -2.94
C ALA A 15 -3.62 -0.15 -2.56
N VAL A 16 -3.08 -0.39 -1.38
CA VAL A 16 -3.01 -1.68 -0.68
C VAL A 16 -3.63 -1.54 0.71
N THR A 17 -3.91 -2.66 1.36
CA THR A 17 -4.32 -2.73 2.78
C THR A 17 -3.40 -3.69 3.52
N LEU A 18 -3.33 -3.53 4.85
CA LEU A 18 -2.65 -4.45 5.77
C LEU A 18 -3.61 -5.52 6.34
N GLY A 19 -4.77 -5.72 5.70
CA GLY A 19 -5.84 -6.59 6.20
C GLY A 19 -6.86 -5.86 7.08
N ASP A 20 -6.75 -4.55 7.17
CA ASP A 20 -7.68 -3.64 7.85
C ASP A 20 -8.53 -2.86 6.83
N SER A 21 -9.40 -1.97 7.33
CA SER A 21 -10.24 -1.11 6.50
C SER A 21 -9.51 0.13 5.97
N LYS A 22 -8.18 0.20 6.11
CA LYS A 22 -7.40 1.37 5.74
C LYS A 22 -6.73 1.18 4.38
N LEU A 23 -6.49 2.29 3.70
CA LEU A 23 -5.81 2.32 2.42
C LEU A 23 -4.42 2.90 2.61
N TYR A 24 -3.46 2.29 1.93
CA TYR A 24 -2.07 2.69 1.95
C TYR A 24 -1.52 2.78 0.53
N LEU A 25 -0.65 3.75 0.28
CA LEU A 25 0.24 3.71 -0.88
C LEU A 25 1.62 3.23 -0.45
N ILE A 26 2.24 2.42 -1.30
CA ILE A 26 3.65 2.10 -1.17
C ILE A 26 4.43 3.32 -1.65
N ILE A 27 5.31 3.84 -0.81
CA ILE A 27 6.17 4.98 -1.15
C ILE A 27 7.64 4.56 -1.27
N GLU A 28 8.00 3.40 -0.73
CA GLU A 28 9.30 2.77 -0.88
C GLU A 28 9.14 1.24 -0.83
N ALA A 29 9.86 0.52 -1.68
CA ALA A 29 9.89 -0.95 -1.69
C ALA A 29 11.34 -1.45 -1.68
N ASN A 30 11.68 -2.27 -0.68
CA ASN A 30 12.97 -2.96 -0.58
C ASN A 30 12.77 -4.44 -0.90
N HIS A 31 13.23 -4.84 -2.08
CA HIS A 31 13.11 -6.23 -2.55
C HIS A 31 14.13 -7.20 -1.94
N ILE A 32 15.21 -6.70 -1.32
CA ILE A 32 16.20 -7.56 -0.65
C ILE A 32 15.61 -8.11 0.64
N ASN A 33 14.94 -7.25 1.41
CA ASN A 33 14.37 -7.61 2.71
C ASN A 33 12.85 -7.89 2.66
N GLU A 34 12.24 -7.74 1.49
CA GLU A 34 10.79 -7.87 1.26
C GLU A 34 9.95 -6.97 2.18
N THR A 35 10.40 -5.72 2.35
CA THR A 35 9.75 -4.70 3.18
C THR A 35 9.32 -3.49 2.36
N VAL A 36 8.21 -2.87 2.75
CA VAL A 36 7.73 -1.61 2.18
C VAL A 36 7.60 -0.53 3.24
N MET A 37 7.69 0.72 2.80
CA MET A 37 7.22 1.87 3.55
C MET A 37 5.88 2.32 2.97
N LEU A 38 4.91 2.54 3.85
CA LEU A 38 3.53 2.85 3.52
C LEU A 38 3.15 4.25 4.00
N ASP A 39 2.36 4.95 3.19
CA ASP A 39 1.65 6.18 3.55
C ASP A 39 0.15 5.90 3.65
N GLU A 40 -0.48 6.24 4.77
CA GLU A 40 -1.93 6.06 4.95
C GLU A 40 -2.67 7.12 4.15
N VAL A 41 -3.60 6.68 3.30
CA VAL A 41 -4.35 7.55 2.39
C VAL A 41 -5.85 7.41 2.60
N TYR A 42 -6.61 8.38 2.09
CA TYR A 42 -8.03 8.22 1.78
C TYR A 42 -8.23 8.40 0.28
N GLN A 43 -9.30 7.80 -0.23
CA GLN A 43 -9.69 7.97 -1.63
C GLN A 43 -10.50 9.27 -1.77
N ASP A 44 -10.09 10.11 -2.71
CA ASP A 44 -10.79 11.33 -3.12
C ASP A 44 -11.06 11.26 -4.62
N GLY A 45 -12.28 10.86 -4.96
CA GLY A 45 -12.65 10.52 -6.34
C GLY A 45 -11.80 9.38 -6.90
N GLN A 46 -11.01 9.67 -7.94
CA GLN A 46 -10.10 8.71 -8.59
C GLN A 46 -8.67 8.77 -8.03
N SER A 47 -8.39 9.68 -7.10
CA SER A 47 -7.07 9.92 -6.55
C SER A 47 -6.96 9.41 -5.11
N TYR A 48 -5.73 9.22 -4.66
CA TYR A 48 -5.42 8.92 -3.26
C TYR A 48 -4.70 10.12 -2.64
N VAL A 49 -5.17 10.55 -1.47
CA VAL A 49 -4.63 11.70 -0.74
C VAL A 49 -4.05 11.23 0.59
N SER A 50 -2.80 11.63 0.86
CA SER A 50 -2.10 11.34 2.12
C SER A 50 -2.81 11.95 3.32
N LYS A 51 -2.95 11.16 4.38
CA LYS A 51 -3.40 11.65 5.69
C LYS A 51 -2.30 12.37 6.48
N LYS A 52 -1.06 12.40 5.98
CA LYS A 52 0.12 13.00 6.63
C LYS A 52 0.39 12.41 8.02
N LEU A 53 0.11 11.13 8.19
CA LEU A 53 0.43 10.37 9.40
C LEU A 53 1.87 9.85 9.34
N PRO A 54 2.45 9.39 10.47
CA PRO A 54 3.71 8.66 10.44
C PRO A 54 3.65 7.48 9.47
N ARG A 55 4.71 7.31 8.68
CA ARG A 55 4.84 6.22 7.71
C ARG A 55 4.95 4.88 8.44
N ILE A 56 4.44 3.84 7.81
CA ILE A 56 4.37 2.49 8.40
C ILE A 56 5.26 1.54 7.60
N GLY A 57 6.14 0.82 8.31
CA GLY A 57 6.89 -0.29 7.73
C GLY A 57 6.07 -1.58 7.76
N ALA A 58 6.06 -2.33 6.66
CA ALA A 58 5.39 -3.64 6.60
C ALA A 58 6.15 -4.62 5.70
N ARG A 59 5.89 -5.91 5.87
CA ARG A 59 6.42 -6.96 4.98
C ARG A 59 5.49 -7.19 3.79
N PHE A 60 6.03 -7.67 2.67
CA PHE A 60 5.27 -7.93 1.45
C PHE A 60 4.12 -8.94 1.66
N ASP A 61 4.33 -9.92 2.53
CA ASP A 61 3.37 -10.96 2.89
C ASP A 61 2.21 -10.45 3.75
N MET A 62 2.30 -9.24 4.32
CA MET A 62 1.21 -8.56 5.03
C MET A 62 0.30 -7.78 4.08
N LEU A 63 0.80 -7.37 2.92
CA LEU A 63 0.04 -6.61 1.94
C LEU A 63 -1.09 -7.43 1.32
N ARG A 64 -2.24 -6.80 1.18
CA ARG A 64 -3.46 -7.33 0.57
C ARG A 64 -4.04 -6.32 -0.43
N LYS A 65 -4.79 -6.83 -1.41
CA LYS A 65 -5.59 -5.98 -2.30
C LYS A 65 -6.76 -5.40 -1.51
N PRO A 66 -7.11 -4.12 -1.66
CA PRO A 66 -8.29 -3.56 -1.01
C PRO A 66 -9.54 -4.33 -1.44
N THR A 67 -10.26 -4.89 -0.47
CA THR A 67 -11.62 -5.37 -0.69
C THR A 67 -12.51 -4.16 -0.85
N LEU A 68 -12.87 -3.84 -2.08
CA LEU A 68 -13.94 -2.89 -2.38
C LEU A 68 -15.25 -3.51 -1.87
N TYR A 69 -15.72 -3.07 -0.70
CA TYR A 69 -17.11 -3.28 -0.34
C TYR A 69 -17.93 -2.45 -1.33
N ARG A 70 -18.62 -3.14 -2.24
CA ARG A 70 -19.62 -2.57 -3.14
C ARG A 70 -20.88 -2.21 -2.36
#